data_AF-A0A1Q3VVB3-F1
#
_entry.id   AF-A0A1Q3VVB3-F1
#
_cell.length_a   1.000
_cell.length_b   1.000
_cell.length_c   1.000
_cell.angle_alpha   90.00
_cell.angle_beta   90.00
_cell.angle_gamma   90.00
#
_symmetry.space_group_name_H-M   'P 1'
#
loop_
_entity.id
_entity.type
_entity.pdbx_description
1 polymer ?
#
loop_
_entity_poly.entity_id
_entity_poly.type
_entity_poly.pdbx_seq_one_letter_code
_entity_poly.pdbx_strand_id
1 'polypeptide(L)' 'MRILFILLTAVSINVFAADATPATTQDQATQVPQCYNGDDSKFYKVGEKATISGVALICEATADKKNAQWMSAKDSK' A
#
# COMPACT_ATOMS: atom_id res chain seq x y z
N MET A 1 39.70 4.04 -35.79
CA MET A 1 39.82 2.92 -34.83
C MET A 1 40.48 3.44 -33.56
N ARG A 2 39.92 3.12 -32.38
CA ARG A 2 40.29 3.56 -31.01
C ARG A 2 39.73 4.94 -30.61
N ILE A 3 38.43 5.07 -30.29
CA ILE A 3 37.76 4.64 -29.05
C ILE A 3 38.50 5.14 -27.80
N LEU A 4 37.98 6.20 -27.18
CA LEU A 4 38.17 6.45 -25.76
C LEU A 4 36.81 6.84 -25.18
N PHE A 5 36.08 5.82 -24.71
CA PHE A 5 34.85 5.96 -23.93
C PHE A 5 35.21 6.66 -22.61
N ILE A 6 34.65 7.86 -22.41
CA ILE A 6 34.71 8.55 -21.13
C ILE A 6 33.79 7.78 -20.18
N LEU A 7 34.40 7.09 -19.22
CA LEU A 7 33.73 6.37 -18.14
C LEU A 7 32.84 7.33 -17.35
N LEU A 8 31.52 7.20 -17.51
CA LEU A 8 30.57 7.68 -16.51
C LEU A 8 30.77 6.84 -15.25
N THR A 9 31.41 7.41 -14.23
CA THR A 9 31.37 6.87 -12.88
C THR A 9 29.99 7.12 -12.31
N ALA A 10 29.11 6.12 -12.40
CA ALA A 10 27.87 6.08 -11.65
C ALA A 10 28.21 6.01 -10.15
N VAL A 11 28.15 7.15 -9.46
CA VAL A 11 28.07 7.18 -8.00
C VAL A 11 26.68 6.68 -7.63
N SER A 12 26.58 5.39 -7.33
CA SER A 12 25.43 4.82 -6.66
C SER A 12 25.49 5.22 -5.19
N ILE A 13 24.88 6.37 -4.86
CA ILE A 13 24.57 6.73 -3.47
C ILE A 13 23.46 5.78 -3.00
N ASN A 14 23.85 4.64 -2.43
CA ASN A 14 22.98 3.84 -1.58
C ASN A 14 22.81 4.59 -0.26
N VAL A 15 21.92 5.59 -0.25
CA VAL A 15 21.40 6.12 1.00
C VAL A 15 20.45 5.06 1.55
N PHE A 16 20.96 4.23 2.45
CA PHE A 16 20.10 3.51 3.39
C PHE A 16 19.45 4.56 4.28
N ALA A 17 18.27 5.02 3.87
CA ALA A 17 17.35 5.65 4.80
C ALA A 17 17.11 4.60 5.88
N ALA A 18 17.64 4.84 7.08
CA ALA A 18 17.15 4.15 8.26
C ALA A 18 15.67 4.47 8.32
N ASP A 19 14.85 3.50 7.96
CA ASP A 19 13.41 3.49 8.20
C ASP A 19 13.24 3.69 9.71
N ALA A 20 13.06 4.94 10.11
CA ALA A 20 12.54 5.30 11.42
C ALA A 20 11.04 4.98 11.37
N THR A 21 10.71 3.69 11.22
CA THR A 21 9.36 3.19 11.45
C THR A 21 9.08 3.42 12.92
N PRO A 22 8.13 4.30 13.30
CA PRO A 22 7.68 4.31 14.68
C PRO A 22 7.09 2.92 14.93
N ALA A 23 7.76 2.15 15.78
CA ALA A 23 7.25 0.90 16.32
C ALA A 23 6.10 1.25 17.27
N THR A 24 4.92 1.56 16.71
CA THR A 24 3.69 1.43 17.46
C THR A 24 3.46 -0.06 17.61
N THR A 25 3.82 -0.59 18.77
CA THR A 25 3.32 -1.87 19.27
C THR A 25 1.80 -1.74 19.41
N GLN A 26 1.08 -1.85 18.29
CA GLN A 26 -0.34 -2.12 18.33
C GLN A 26 -0.48 -3.59 18.68
N ASP A 27 -0.98 -3.78 19.89
CA ASP A 27 -1.53 -5.02 20.43
C ASP A 27 -2.05 -5.92 19.31
N GLN A 28 -1.47 -7.12 19.18
CA GLN A 28 -1.87 -8.16 18.23
C GLN A 28 -3.21 -8.80 18.66
N ALA A 29 -4.15 -8.00 19.14
CA ALA A 29 -5.54 -8.38 19.32
C ALA A 29 -6.11 -8.63 17.93
N THR A 30 -6.04 -9.88 17.47
CA THR A 30 -6.66 -10.45 16.25
C THR A 30 -7.18 -9.36 15.32
N GLN A 31 -6.28 -8.65 14.65
CA GLN A 31 -6.68 -7.53 13.80
C GLN A 31 -7.43 -8.13 12.62
N VAL A 32 -8.75 -7.95 12.64
CA VAL A 32 -9.59 -8.31 11.49
C VAL A 32 -9.11 -7.45 10.31
N PRO A 33 -8.83 -8.05 9.14
CA PRO A 33 -8.43 -7.31 7.96
C PRO A 33 -9.40 -6.16 7.66
N GLN A 34 -8.85 -4.99 7.35
CA GLN A 34 -9.60 -3.76 7.14
C GLN A 34 -8.86 -2.86 6.14
N CYS A 35 -9.59 -1.98 5.50
CA CYS A 35 -9.05 -1.02 4.54
C CYS A 35 -9.17 0.40 5.10
N TYR A 36 -8.12 1.20 4.96
CA TYR A 36 -8.14 2.61 5.36
C TYR A 36 -8.57 3.48 4.19
N ASN A 37 -9.51 4.39 4.42
CA ASN A 37 -9.89 5.44 3.48
C ASN A 37 -9.28 6.78 3.92
N GLY A 38 -8.43 7.35 3.06
CA GLY A 38 -7.76 8.63 3.33
C GLY A 38 -8.69 9.84 3.21
N ASP A 39 -9.78 9.76 2.46
CA ASP A 39 -10.68 10.89 2.22
C ASP A 39 -11.49 11.27 3.47
N ASP A 40 -11.91 10.26 4.25
CA ASP A 40 -12.70 10.44 5.47
C ASP A 40 -11.96 9.99 6.74
N SER A 41 -10.71 9.54 6.60
CA SER A 41 -9.83 9.10 7.68
C SER A 41 -10.39 7.95 8.52
N LYS A 42 -11.08 6.98 7.88
CA LYS A 42 -11.73 5.85 8.57
C LYS A 42 -11.24 4.49 8.07
N PHE A 43 -11.38 3.49 8.95
CA PHE A 43 -11.21 2.09 8.59
C PHE A 43 -12.55 1.44 8.24
N TYR A 44 -12.53 0.66 7.17
CA TYR A 44 -13.65 -0.09 6.62
C TYR A 44 -13.38 -1.58 6.76
N LYS A 45 -14.39 -2.34 7.14
CA LYS A 45 -14.33 -3.80 7.25
C LYS A 45 -14.37 -4.43 5.87
N VAL A 46 -13.82 -5.64 5.76
CA VAL A 46 -13.99 -6.47 4.56
C VAL A 46 -15.48 -6.61 4.22
N GLY A 47 -15.81 -6.38 2.95
CA GLY A 47 -17.16 -6.38 2.39
C GLY A 47 -17.80 -4.99 2.29
N GLU A 48 -17.30 -3.99 3.01
CA GLU A 48 -17.83 -2.63 2.93
C GLU A 48 -17.36 -1.91 1.67
N LYS A 49 -18.23 -1.05 1.14
CA LYS A 49 -17.97 -0.23 -0.04
C LYS A 49 -17.69 1.20 0.37
N ALA A 50 -16.81 1.86 -0.37
CA ALA A 50 -16.49 3.28 -0.19
C ALA A 50 -16.33 3.95 -1.56
N THR A 51 -16.47 5.27 -1.60
CA THR A 51 -16.02 6.09 -2.73
C THR A 51 -14.76 6.82 -2.29
N ILE A 52 -13.63 6.55 -2.95
CA ILE A 52 -12.35 7.17 -2.64
C ILE A 52 -11.90 7.95 -3.88
N SER A 53 -11.75 9.26 -3.73
CA SER A 53 -11.42 10.20 -4.80
C SER A 53 -12.33 10.04 -6.04
N GLY A 54 -13.62 9.76 -5.79
CA GLY A 54 -14.63 9.57 -6.84
C GLY A 54 -14.69 8.15 -7.45
N VAL A 55 -13.87 7.21 -6.98
CA VAL A 55 -13.85 5.82 -7.46
C VAL A 55 -14.59 4.91 -6.47
N ALA A 56 -15.57 4.15 -6.97
CA ALA A 56 -16.28 3.15 -6.18
C ALA A 56 -15.40 1.92 -5.95
N LEU A 57 -15.11 1.63 -4.68
CA LEU A 57 -14.24 0.54 -4.24
C LEU A 57 -14.97 -0.33 -3.21
N ILE A 58 -14.55 -1.58 -3.11
CA ILE A 58 -14.94 -2.52 -2.06
C ILE A 58 -13.69 -2.97 -1.31
N CYS A 59 -13.76 -3.04 0.01
CA CYS A 59 -12.69 -3.58 0.84
C CYS A 59 -12.76 -5.11 0.78
N GLU A 60 -11.75 -5.77 0.23
CA GLU A 60 -11.71 -7.23 0.12
C GLU A 60 -10.56 -7.82 0.91
N ALA A 61 -10.76 -9.01 1.49
CA ALA A 61 -9.68 -9.77 2.10
C ALA A 61 -8.74 -10.29 1.01
N THR A 62 -7.45 -10.20 1.27
CA THR A 62 -6.41 -10.87 0.46
C THR A 62 -6.56 -12.39 0.55
N ALA A 63 -6.02 -13.12 -0.43
CA ALA A 63 -6.17 -14.58 -0.52
C ALA A 63 -5.64 -15.34 0.71
N ASP A 64 -4.58 -14.82 1.34
CA ASP A 64 -4.00 -15.37 2.58
C ASP A 64 -4.80 -15.01 3.84
N LYS A 65 -5.83 -14.17 3.71
CA LYS A 65 -6.74 -13.67 4.76
C LYS A 65 -6.04 -12.89 5.88
N LYS A 66 -4.79 -12.47 5.68
CA LYS A 66 -4.05 -11.71 6.69
C LYS A 66 -4.25 -10.20 6.55
N ASN A 67 -4.50 -9.74 5.33
CA ASN A 67 -4.67 -8.32 5.01
C ASN A 67 -5.95 -8.08 4.22
N ALA A 68 -6.33 -6.81 4.07
CA ALA A 68 -7.38 -6.38 3.16
C ALA A 68 -6.84 -5.31 2.20
N GLN A 69 -7.46 -5.20 1.03
CA GLN A 69 -7.09 -4.25 0.00
C GLN A 69 -8.34 -3.69 -0.68
N TRP A 70 -8.25 -2.44 -1.15
CA TRP A 70 -9.29 -1.86 -1.98
C TRP A 70 -9.28 -2.49 -3.36
N MET A 71 -10.45 -2.95 -3.79
CA MET A 71 -10.70 -3.49 -5.11
C MET A 71 -11.78 -2.66 -5.81
N SER A 72 -11.70 -2.52 -7.13
CA SER A 72 -12.76 -1.88 -7.90
C SER A 72 -14.08 -2.57 -7.61
N ALA A 73 -15.08 -1.82 -7.15
CA ALA A 73 -16.42 -2.35 -7.02
C ALA A 73 -16.92 -2.64 -8.44
N LYS A 74 -16.90 -3.91 -8.86
CA LYS A 74 -17.59 -4.30 -10.09
C LYS A 74 -19.05 -3.92 -9.92
N ASP A 75 -19.62 -3.26 -10.92
CA ASP A 75 -21.06 -3.07 -10.99
C ASP A 75 -21.71 -4.46 -10.89
N SER A 76 -22.37 -4.74 -9.77
CA SER A 76 -23.27 -5.89 -9.67
C SER A 76 -24.45 -5.58 -10.59
N LYS A 77 -24.30 -5.93 -11.86
CA LYS A 77 -25.41 -5.92 -12.82
C LYS A 77 -26.44 -6.99 -12.47
#